data_AF-A0A968MN30-F1
#
_entry.id   AF-A0A968MN30-F1
#
_cell.length_a   1.000
_cell.length_b   1.000
_cell.length_c   1.000
_cell.angle_alpha   90.00
_cell.angle_beta   90.00
_cell.angle_gamma   90.00
#
_symmetry.space_group_name_H-M   'P 1'
#
loop_
_entity.id
_entity.type
_entity.pdbx_description
1 polymer ?
#
loop_
_entity_poly.entity_id
_entity_poly.type
_entity_poly.pdbx_seq_one_letter_code
_entity_poly.pdbx_strand_id
1 'polypeptide(L)'
;MHTDVVEIHGREFERLTQRISEVTRQRSGRGIMVLGAAGVGKSHILARLSRWTHDPSPPRAITIFLHNLLVAPQRLPRYMLTSTIGALTNGRGAYEDCKLSQLWELAVRSAAGLAPEAKITHENAERAMKALIDSHHPFEKSIQSVLLRVGLNLHHAVEEEGRFNSDVVDAGLDWLSGEQLEPEQAESLHKPQPPSLRDDQDVERVFKVLAGMAQRCGMPFVLCVDQFDNLSEAQVAATTRFMQVLIDMYPTWSASSLAFRTTYSRSPKRRSSRWRTGIASRRNESSSAW
;
A
#
# COMPACT_ATOMS: atom_id res chain seq x y z
N MET A 1 -25.74 0.08 13.54
CA MET A 1 -25.27 -1.24 13.04
C MET A 1 -25.91 -1.49 11.69
N HIS A 2 -25.14 -1.40 10.59
CA HIS A 2 -25.62 -1.88 9.29
C HIS A 2 -25.52 -3.41 9.29
N THR A 3 -26.65 -4.10 9.15
CA THR A 3 -26.70 -5.56 8.99
C THR A 3 -25.95 -5.92 7.71
N ASP A 4 -24.79 -6.56 7.84
CA ASP A 4 -24.02 -7.07 6.71
C ASP A 4 -24.81 -8.22 6.10
N VAL A 5 -25.58 -7.95 5.04
CA VAL A 5 -26.25 -9.01 4.28
C VAL A 5 -25.16 -9.69 3.46
N VAL A 6 -24.56 -10.73 4.03
CA VAL A 6 -23.40 -11.48 3.50
C VAL A 6 -23.57 -11.89 2.03
N GLU A 7 -24.81 -12.09 1.59
CA GLU A 7 -25.18 -12.50 0.24
C GLU A 7 -25.03 -11.38 -0.80
N ILE A 8 -25.16 -10.11 -0.41
CA ILE A 8 -25.06 -8.98 -1.35
C ILE A 8 -23.59 -8.80 -1.75
N HIS A 9 -23.30 -8.95 -3.04
CA HIS A 9 -21.96 -8.94 -3.66
C HIS A 9 -21.02 -10.08 -3.25
N GLY A 10 -21.53 -11.21 -2.75
CA GLY A 10 -20.70 -12.34 -2.34
C GLY A 10 -19.73 -12.80 -3.44
N ARG A 11 -20.23 -12.96 -4.66
CA ARG A 11 -19.43 -13.39 -5.82
C ARG A 11 -18.34 -12.38 -6.21
N GLU A 12 -18.66 -11.09 -6.23
CA GLU A 12 -17.70 -10.04 -6.55
C GLU A 12 -16.61 -9.94 -5.48
N PHE A 13 -17.00 -10.12 -4.21
CA PHE A 13 -16.07 -10.13 -3.09
C PHE A 13 -15.13 -11.35 -3.11
N GLU A 14 -15.65 -12.54 -3.39
CA GLU A 14 -14.84 -13.75 -3.60
C GLU A 14 -13.83 -13.57 -4.73
N ARG A 15 -14.27 -13.01 -5.86
CA ARG A 15 -13.36 -12.70 -6.98
C ARG A 15 -12.27 -11.72 -6.56
N LEU A 16 -12.61 -10.66 -5.84
CA LEU A 16 -11.65 -9.67 -5.36
C LEU A 16 -10.60 -10.30 -4.45
N THR A 17 -11.03 -11.05 -3.44
CA THR A 17 -10.12 -11.72 -2.49
C THR A 17 -9.27 -12.78 -3.17
N GLN A 18 -9.81 -13.56 -4.12
CA GLN A 18 -9.03 -14.49 -4.93
C GLN A 18 -7.94 -13.78 -5.73
N ARG A 19 -8.26 -12.63 -6.36
CA ARG A 19 -7.27 -11.85 -7.12
C ARG A 19 -6.15 -11.31 -6.24
N ILE A 20 -6.46 -10.90 -5.01
CA ILE A 20 -5.47 -10.46 -4.03
C ILE A 20 -4.57 -11.63 -3.62
N SER A 21 -5.14 -12.80 -3.30
CA SER A 21 -4.37 -14.01 -2.95
C SER A 21 -3.49 -14.51 -4.10
N GLU A 22 -3.95 -14.38 -5.34
CA GLU A 22 -3.16 -14.72 -6.52
C GLU A 22 -1.86 -13.91 -6.61
N VAL A 23 -1.86 -12.66 -6.15
CA VAL A 23 -0.63 -11.86 -6.17
C VAL A 23 0.44 -12.44 -5.26
N THR A 24 0.11 -12.81 -4.02
CA THR A 24 1.09 -13.40 -3.11
C THR A 24 1.71 -14.66 -3.72
N ARG A 25 0.88 -15.52 -4.33
CA ARG A 25 1.32 -16.79 -4.93
C ARG A 25 2.18 -16.57 -6.18
N GLN A 26 1.74 -15.71 -7.08
CA GLN A 26 2.46 -15.46 -8.33
C GLN A 26 3.64 -14.55 -8.13
N ARG A 27 3.67 -13.85 -6.98
CA ARG A 27 4.52 -12.72 -6.71
C ARG A 27 4.44 -11.80 -7.92
N SER A 28 3.37 -11.02 -8.09
CA SER A 28 3.25 -10.06 -9.22
C SER A 28 2.37 -8.81 -9.04
N GLY A 29 2.86 -7.70 -9.59
CA GLY A 29 2.15 -6.47 -9.96
C GLY A 29 0.70 -6.64 -10.39
N ARG A 30 -0.32 -6.12 -9.68
CA ARG A 30 -1.72 -6.17 -10.20
C ARG A 30 -2.65 -5.03 -9.79
N GLY A 31 -3.11 -4.23 -10.76
CA GLY A 31 -4.25 -3.32 -10.60
C GLY A 31 -5.61 -4.03 -10.68
N ILE A 32 -6.58 -3.63 -9.84
CA ILE A 32 -7.91 -4.25 -9.77
C ILE A 32 -9.01 -3.20 -9.73
N MET A 33 -9.69 -2.96 -10.83
CA MET A 33 -10.76 -1.97 -10.92
C MET A 33 -12.12 -2.55 -10.48
N VAL A 34 -12.82 -1.89 -9.54
CA VAL A 34 -14.19 -2.27 -9.14
C VAL A 34 -15.19 -1.29 -9.75
N LEU A 35 -15.99 -1.81 -10.69
CA LEU A 35 -16.94 -1.03 -11.48
C LEU A 35 -18.38 -1.33 -11.09
N GLY A 36 -19.21 -0.29 -11.07
CA GLY A 36 -20.63 -0.42 -10.76
C GLY A 36 -21.34 0.94 -10.70
N ALA A 37 -22.64 0.94 -10.95
CA ALA A 37 -23.47 2.16 -10.89
C ALA A 37 -23.42 2.83 -9.50
N ALA A 38 -23.88 4.06 -9.41
CA ALA A 38 -24.02 4.72 -8.11
C ALA A 38 -24.98 3.93 -7.20
N GLY A 39 -24.67 3.85 -5.91
CA GLY A 39 -25.52 3.16 -4.92
C GLY A 39 -25.43 1.62 -4.90
N VAL A 40 -24.71 0.96 -5.82
CA VAL A 40 -24.64 -0.51 -5.89
C VAL A 40 -23.71 -1.16 -4.84
N GLY A 41 -23.43 -0.52 -3.70
CA GLY A 41 -22.66 -1.17 -2.62
C GLY A 41 -21.14 -1.28 -2.84
N LYS A 42 -20.52 -0.48 -3.71
CA LYS A 42 -19.05 -0.49 -3.92
C LYS A 42 -18.24 -0.24 -2.65
N SER A 43 -18.62 0.79 -1.88
CA SER A 43 -18.02 1.09 -0.58
C SER A 43 -18.29 -0.03 0.45
N HIS A 44 -19.39 -0.78 0.31
CA HIS A 44 -19.66 -1.97 1.14
C HIS A 44 -18.66 -3.09 0.86
N ILE A 45 -18.36 -3.37 -0.42
CA ILE A 45 -17.31 -4.33 -0.82
C ILE A 45 -15.96 -3.93 -0.23
N LEU A 46 -15.61 -2.64 -0.26
CA LEU A 46 -14.36 -2.14 0.33
C LEU A 46 -14.32 -2.24 1.85
N ALA A 47 -15.41 -1.89 2.54
CA ALA A 47 -15.50 -2.06 3.97
C ALA A 47 -15.39 -3.54 4.37
N ARG A 48 -16.02 -4.43 3.59
CA ARG A 48 -15.89 -5.88 3.75
C ARG A 48 -14.46 -6.36 3.48
N LEU A 49 -13.78 -5.80 2.48
CA LEU A 49 -12.37 -6.08 2.22
C LEU A 49 -11.50 -5.67 3.40
N SER A 50 -11.73 -4.47 3.95
CA SER A 50 -11.04 -4.00 5.15
C SER A 50 -11.15 -5.05 6.26
N ARG A 51 -12.37 -5.44 6.64
CA ARG A 51 -12.59 -6.47 7.67
C ARG A 51 -11.88 -7.79 7.35
N TRP A 52 -12.03 -8.31 6.13
CA TRP A 52 -11.38 -9.55 5.69
C TRP A 52 -9.86 -9.50 5.77
N THR A 53 -9.24 -8.35 5.53
CA THR A 53 -7.78 -8.23 5.65
C THR A 53 -7.27 -8.20 7.09
N HIS A 54 -8.11 -7.80 8.05
CA HIS A 54 -7.75 -7.74 9.48
C HIS A 54 -8.11 -9.02 10.26
N ASP A 55 -9.04 -9.85 9.75
CA ASP A 55 -9.57 -11.02 10.46
C ASP A 55 -9.24 -12.29 9.65
N PRO A 56 -8.18 -13.08 9.98
CA PRO A 56 -7.64 -13.42 11.30
C PRO A 56 -6.25 -12.82 11.64
N SER A 57 -5.66 -13.21 12.79
CA SER A 57 -4.25 -13.01 13.14
C SER A 57 -3.40 -14.24 12.75
N PRO A 58 -2.32 -14.10 11.94
CA PRO A 58 -1.81 -12.86 11.36
C PRO A 58 -2.68 -12.31 10.22
N PRO A 59 -2.65 -10.98 9.97
CA PRO A 59 -3.48 -10.34 8.96
C PRO A 59 -3.25 -10.95 7.57
N ARG A 60 -4.30 -10.97 6.74
CA ARG A 60 -4.22 -11.53 5.39
C ARG A 60 -3.48 -10.62 4.40
N ALA A 61 -3.48 -9.32 4.68
CA ALA A 61 -2.91 -8.28 3.85
C ALA A 61 -2.68 -6.99 4.66
N ILE A 62 -1.75 -6.17 4.22
CA ILE A 62 -1.62 -4.78 4.69
C ILE A 62 -2.45 -3.90 3.78
N THR A 63 -3.62 -3.46 4.26
CA THR A 63 -4.55 -2.64 3.46
C THR A 63 -4.58 -1.19 3.92
N ILE A 64 -4.39 -0.29 2.97
CA ILE A 64 -4.48 1.15 3.13
C ILE A 64 -5.64 1.67 2.31
N PHE A 65 -6.52 2.43 2.95
CA PHE A 65 -7.63 3.10 2.28
C PHE A 65 -7.29 4.58 2.13
N LEU A 66 -7.21 5.01 0.88
CA LEU A 66 -6.98 6.39 0.48
C LEU A 66 -8.33 6.95 0.07
N HIS A 67 -8.84 7.88 0.88
CA HIS A 67 -10.11 8.56 0.61
C HIS A 67 -9.82 9.98 0.10
N ASN A 68 -10.68 10.51 -0.77
CA ASN A 68 -10.66 11.92 -1.18
C ASN A 68 -9.27 12.43 -1.60
N LEU A 69 -8.72 11.95 -2.71
CA LEU A 69 -7.47 12.50 -3.27
C LEU A 69 -7.70 13.91 -3.87
N LEU A 70 -7.92 14.91 -3.01
CA LEU A 70 -8.26 16.30 -3.36
C LEU A 70 -7.03 17.21 -3.50
N VAL A 71 -5.89 16.66 -3.92
CA VAL A 71 -4.64 17.41 -4.13
C VAL A 71 -4.35 17.61 -5.61
N ALA A 72 -3.54 18.64 -5.90
CA ALA A 72 -3.03 18.87 -7.26
C ALA A 72 -2.28 17.62 -7.78
N PRO A 73 -2.36 17.31 -9.09
CA PRO A 73 -1.75 16.11 -9.66
C PRO A 73 -0.28 15.89 -9.29
N GLN A 74 0.50 16.97 -9.22
CA GLN A 74 1.93 16.95 -8.91
C GLN A 74 2.23 16.63 -7.44
N ARG A 75 1.23 16.71 -6.56
CA ARG A 75 1.36 16.39 -5.13
C ARG A 75 0.77 15.03 -4.78
N LEU A 76 0.18 14.32 -5.74
CA LEU A 76 -0.49 13.04 -5.49
C LEU A 76 0.44 11.97 -4.90
N PRO A 77 1.65 11.71 -5.43
CA PRO A 77 2.55 10.71 -4.85
C PRO A 77 2.86 10.97 -3.38
N ARG A 78 3.24 12.21 -3.05
CA ARG A 78 3.55 12.62 -1.68
C ARG A 78 2.32 12.51 -0.78
N TYR A 79 1.16 12.99 -1.22
CA TYR A 79 -0.08 12.86 -0.46
C TYR A 79 -0.47 11.40 -0.21
N MET A 80 -0.31 10.52 -1.19
CA MET A 80 -0.54 9.08 -1.04
C MET A 80 0.41 8.48 -0.01
N LEU A 81 1.68 8.89 0.00
CA LEU A 81 2.66 8.46 0.99
C LEU A 81 2.28 8.93 2.39
N THR A 82 2.04 10.23 2.59
CA THR A 82 1.60 10.81 3.87
C THR A 82 0.35 10.11 4.39
N SER A 83 -0.65 9.90 3.52
CA SER A 83 -1.89 9.18 3.88
C SER A 83 -1.62 7.73 4.26
N THR A 84 -0.67 7.07 3.58
CA THR A 84 -0.28 5.69 3.86
C THR A 84 0.38 5.58 5.23
N ILE A 85 1.37 6.44 5.52
CA ILE A 85 2.04 6.45 6.82
C ILE A 85 1.06 6.81 7.93
N GLY A 86 0.17 7.78 7.71
CA GLY A 86 -0.89 8.13 8.67
C GLY A 86 -1.83 6.95 8.94
N ALA A 87 -2.24 6.22 7.90
CA ALA A 87 -3.09 5.04 8.04
C ALA A 87 -2.37 3.85 8.73
N LEU A 88 -1.07 3.70 8.52
CA LEU A 88 -0.27 2.67 9.20
C LEU A 88 -0.01 3.00 10.67
N THR A 89 -0.03 4.27 11.05
CA THR A 89 0.27 4.76 12.40
C THR A 89 -0.97 5.13 13.21
N ASN A 90 -2.18 4.78 12.73
CA ASN A 90 -3.47 5.12 13.34
C ASN A 90 -3.63 6.63 13.65
N GLY A 91 -3.03 7.50 12.84
CA GLY A 91 -3.13 8.96 13.03
C GLY A 91 -2.25 9.56 14.13
N ARG A 92 -1.25 8.81 14.65
CA ARG A 92 -0.29 9.19 15.71
C ARG A 92 -0.97 9.29 17.09
N GLY A 93 -0.38 8.63 18.10
CA GLY A 93 -0.86 8.68 19.50
C GLY A 93 -1.27 7.32 20.10
N ALA A 94 -1.38 6.27 19.29
CA ALA A 94 -1.58 4.88 19.76
C ALA A 94 -0.55 3.96 19.08
N TYR A 95 0.71 4.11 19.48
CA TYR A 95 1.84 3.43 18.84
C TYR A 95 1.90 1.93 19.12
N GLU A 96 1.40 1.52 20.29
CA GLU A 96 1.42 0.13 20.76
C GLU A 96 0.71 -0.82 19.78
N ASP A 97 -0.43 -0.40 19.22
CA ASP A 97 -1.26 -1.22 18.34
C ASP A 97 -1.35 -0.70 16.90
N CYS A 98 -0.36 0.09 16.46
CA CYS A 98 -0.36 0.59 15.10
C CYS A 98 0.07 -0.48 14.08
N LYS A 99 -0.51 -0.44 12.88
CA LYS A 99 -0.23 -1.40 11.81
C LYS A 99 1.23 -1.38 11.37
N LEU A 100 1.90 -0.22 11.49
CA LEU A 100 3.32 -0.10 11.20
C LEU A 100 4.15 -0.94 12.18
N SER A 101 3.85 -0.87 13.47
CA SER A 101 4.52 -1.66 14.51
C SER A 101 4.36 -3.15 14.25
N GLN A 102 3.11 -3.59 14.02
CA GLN A 102 2.79 -4.99 13.71
C GLN A 102 3.50 -5.48 12.43
N LEU A 103 3.48 -4.68 11.35
CA LEU A 103 4.15 -5.02 10.11
C LEU A 103 5.66 -5.14 10.30
N TRP A 104 6.26 -4.19 11.02
CA TRP A 104 7.69 -4.18 11.30
C TRP A 104 8.11 -5.40 12.12
N GLU A 105 7.38 -5.70 13.20
CA GLU A 105 7.64 -6.85 14.05
C GLU A 105 7.54 -8.17 13.28
N LEU A 106 6.46 -8.36 12.50
CA LEU A 106 6.29 -9.55 11.66
C LEU A 106 7.44 -9.69 10.65
N ALA A 107 7.87 -8.58 10.03
CA ALA A 107 8.94 -8.59 9.04
C ALA A 107 10.29 -8.93 9.69
N VAL A 108 10.60 -8.34 10.84
CA VAL A 108 11.83 -8.61 11.60
C VAL A 108 11.87 -10.05 12.07
N ARG A 109 10.80 -10.56 12.69
CA ARG A 109 10.72 -11.96 13.15
C ARG A 109 10.88 -12.94 12.00
N SER A 110 10.17 -12.71 10.89
CA SER A 110 10.27 -13.53 9.68
C SER A 110 11.70 -13.57 9.13
N ALA A 111 12.35 -12.41 8.99
CA ALA A 111 13.70 -12.31 8.43
C ALA A 111 14.80 -12.82 9.38
N ALA A 112 14.61 -12.70 10.69
CA ALA A 112 15.55 -13.23 11.68
C ALA A 112 15.29 -14.71 12.04
N GLY A 113 14.19 -15.32 11.55
CA GLY A 113 13.82 -16.69 11.90
C GLY A 113 13.47 -16.85 13.39
N LEU A 114 12.86 -15.83 13.99
CA LEU A 114 12.50 -15.82 15.40
C LEU A 114 11.19 -16.56 15.66
N ALA A 115 11.15 -17.32 16.74
CA ALA A 115 9.89 -17.86 17.27
C ALA A 115 8.97 -16.70 17.74
N PRO A 116 7.63 -16.91 17.80
CA PRO A 116 6.68 -15.88 18.23
C PRO A 116 7.01 -15.26 19.61
N GLU A 117 7.51 -16.06 20.54
CA GLU A 117 7.84 -15.67 21.91
C GLU A 117 9.28 -15.14 22.08
N ALA A 118 10.12 -15.26 21.05
CA ALA A 118 11.50 -14.81 21.14
C ALA A 118 11.58 -13.28 21.20
N LYS A 119 12.46 -12.74 22.05
CA LYS A 119 12.62 -11.29 22.16
C LYS A 119 13.29 -10.70 20.92
N ILE A 120 12.76 -9.58 20.42
CA ILE A 120 13.42 -8.78 19.40
C ILE A 120 14.51 -7.95 20.09
N THR A 121 15.75 -8.10 19.63
CA THR A 121 16.90 -7.37 20.13
C THR A 121 17.37 -6.41 19.06
N HIS A 122 18.09 -5.35 19.43
CA HIS A 122 18.66 -4.44 18.44
C HIS A 122 19.50 -5.19 17.39
N GLU A 123 20.34 -6.15 17.82
CA GLU A 123 21.21 -6.90 16.92
C GLU A 123 20.43 -7.75 15.91
N ASN A 124 19.41 -8.49 16.35
CA ASN A 124 18.61 -9.31 15.44
C ASN A 124 17.73 -8.45 14.52
N ALA A 125 17.19 -7.34 15.02
CA ALA A 125 16.42 -6.38 14.23
C ALA A 125 17.27 -5.72 13.14
N GLU A 126 18.48 -5.29 13.48
CA GLU A 126 19.40 -4.68 12.52
C GLU A 126 19.79 -5.68 11.42
N ARG A 127 20.13 -6.92 11.80
CA ARG A 127 20.45 -7.99 10.84
C ARG A 127 19.26 -8.31 9.94
N ALA A 128 18.06 -8.41 10.52
CA ALA A 128 16.82 -8.66 9.79
C ALA A 128 16.51 -7.52 8.80
N MET A 129 16.57 -6.26 9.23
CA MET A 129 16.31 -5.10 8.37
C MET A 129 17.27 -5.01 7.19
N LYS A 130 18.56 -5.33 7.40
CA LYS A 130 19.55 -5.43 6.31
C LYS A 130 19.21 -6.56 5.32
N ALA A 131 18.70 -7.69 5.80
CA ALA A 131 18.33 -8.84 4.96
C ALA A 131 16.97 -8.66 4.24
N LEU A 132 16.05 -7.87 4.80
CA LEU A 132 14.73 -7.63 4.24
C LEU A 132 14.83 -6.97 2.85
N ILE A 133 15.77 -6.04 2.70
CA ILE A 133 15.99 -5.27 1.48
C ILE A 133 17.48 -5.36 1.14
N ASP A 134 17.84 -6.39 0.38
CA ASP A 134 19.16 -6.53 -0.23
C ASP A 134 19.33 -5.49 -1.34
N SER A 135 19.51 -4.23 -0.93
CA SER A 135 19.64 -3.09 -1.82
C SER A 135 20.99 -2.44 -1.69
N HIS A 136 21.60 -2.27 -2.85
CA HIS A 136 22.83 -1.51 -3.01
C HIS A 136 22.56 0.00 -3.10
N HIS A 137 21.29 0.43 -3.19
CA HIS A 137 20.94 1.84 -3.36
C HIS A 137 21.07 2.62 -2.02
N PRO A 138 21.90 3.68 -1.94
CA PRO A 138 22.14 4.41 -0.70
C PRO A 138 20.88 4.99 -0.03
N PHE A 139 19.92 5.46 -0.83
CA PHE A 139 18.66 6.00 -0.30
C PHE A 139 17.80 4.91 0.37
N GLU A 140 17.77 3.69 -0.18
CA GLU A 140 17.01 2.59 0.43
C GLU A 140 17.63 2.17 1.76
N LYS A 141 18.96 2.25 1.90
CA LYS A 141 19.64 2.07 3.20
C LYS A 141 19.25 3.13 4.22
N SER A 142 18.99 4.36 3.79
CA SER A 142 18.49 5.43 4.67
C SER A 142 17.08 5.13 5.16
N ILE A 143 16.18 4.68 4.26
CA ILE A 143 14.83 4.24 4.62
C ILE A 143 14.88 3.08 5.63
N GLN A 144 15.74 2.08 5.39
CA GLN A 144 15.93 0.95 6.33
C GLN A 144 16.39 1.42 7.71
N SER A 145 17.37 2.33 7.77
CA SER A 145 17.88 2.87 9.03
C SER A 145 16.79 3.61 9.81
N VAL A 146 16.01 4.46 9.13
CA VAL A 146 14.89 5.16 9.76
C VAL A 146 13.83 4.17 10.25
N LEU A 147 13.44 3.19 9.44
CA LEU A 147 12.46 2.17 9.84
C LEU A 147 12.95 1.27 10.98
N LEU A 148 14.24 0.90 11.00
CA LEU A 148 14.83 0.15 12.12
C LEU A 148 14.66 0.92 13.42
N ARG A 149 14.96 2.22 13.42
CA ARG A 149 14.86 3.09 14.60
C ARG A 149 13.41 3.29 15.04
N VAL A 150 12.54 3.65 14.10
CA VAL A 150 11.11 3.81 14.37
C VAL A 150 10.55 2.50 14.91
N GLY A 151 10.78 1.38 14.23
CA GLY A 151 10.28 0.07 14.63
C GLY A 151 10.78 -0.40 16.00
N LEU A 152 12.06 -0.21 16.31
CA LEU A 152 12.59 -0.52 17.65
C LEU A 152 11.94 0.34 18.75
N ASN A 153 11.74 1.64 18.50
CA ASN A 153 11.06 2.50 19.47
C ASN A 153 9.58 2.12 19.62
N LEU A 154 8.88 1.81 18.53
CA LEU A 154 7.51 1.30 18.57
C LEU A 154 7.43 -0.02 19.36
N HIS A 155 8.39 -0.93 19.18
CA HIS A 155 8.46 -2.17 19.95
C HIS A 155 8.70 -1.92 21.44
N HIS A 156 9.56 -0.96 21.80
CA HIS A 156 9.76 -0.56 23.20
C HIS A 156 8.52 0.12 23.82
N ALA A 157 7.66 0.74 23.03
CA ALA A 157 6.38 1.27 23.52
C ALA A 157 5.46 0.13 23.98
N VAL A 158 5.42 -0.97 23.23
CA VAL A 158 4.60 -2.16 23.55
C VAL A 158 5.12 -2.90 24.79
N GLU A 159 6.44 -3.03 24.93
CA GLU A 159 7.06 -3.80 26.03
C GLU A 159 7.15 -3.03 27.36
N GLU A 160 6.61 -1.80 27.45
CA GLU A 160 6.64 -0.93 28.64
C GLU A 160 8.05 -0.72 29.26
N GLU A 161 9.12 -0.84 28.48
CA GLU A 161 10.50 -0.87 29.02
C GLU A 161 11.08 0.51 29.40
N GLY A 162 10.29 1.58 29.34
CA GLY A 162 10.75 2.96 29.58
C GLY A 162 11.79 3.46 28.56
N ARG A 163 12.01 2.73 27.46
CA ARG A 163 12.96 3.06 26.38
C ARG A 163 12.29 3.70 25.17
N PHE A 164 10.98 3.85 25.20
CA PHE A 164 10.23 4.53 24.16
C PHE A 164 10.62 6.00 24.09
N ASN A 165 11.06 6.46 22.92
CA ASN A 165 11.32 7.85 22.64
C ASN A 165 10.35 8.34 21.55
N SER A 166 9.36 9.14 21.95
CA SER A 166 8.36 9.71 21.04
C SER A 166 8.99 10.60 19.97
N ASP A 167 10.00 11.39 20.32
CA ASP A 167 10.61 12.36 19.40
C ASP A 167 11.31 11.67 18.23
N VAL A 168 11.92 10.50 18.48
CA VAL A 168 12.53 9.66 17.43
C VAL A 168 11.46 9.06 16.52
N VAL A 169 10.34 8.60 17.10
CA VAL A 169 9.23 8.05 16.33
C VAL A 169 8.58 9.15 15.48
N ASP A 170 8.24 10.28 16.06
CA ASP A 170 7.59 11.39 15.37
C ASP A 170 8.46 11.92 14.23
N ALA A 171 9.75 12.18 14.48
CA ALA A 171 10.69 12.61 13.44
C ALA A 171 10.83 11.56 12.33
N GLY A 172 10.89 10.27 12.69
CA GLY A 172 10.99 9.19 11.72
C GLY A 172 9.74 9.05 10.85
N LEU A 173 8.57 9.23 11.45
CA LEU A 173 7.28 9.21 10.75
C LEU A 173 7.09 10.44 9.86
N ASP A 174 7.52 11.62 10.29
CA ASP A 174 7.57 12.83 9.48
C ASP A 174 8.45 12.60 8.24
N TRP A 175 9.66 12.08 8.44
CA TRP A 175 10.59 11.79 7.35
C TRP A 175 10.01 10.75 6.37
N LEU A 176 9.46 9.64 6.90
CA LEU A 176 8.84 8.60 6.08
C LEU A 176 7.59 9.08 5.33
N SER A 177 6.91 10.11 5.84
CA SER A 177 5.78 10.77 5.17
C SER A 177 6.23 11.78 4.10
N GLY A 178 7.53 12.02 4.00
CA GLY A 178 8.11 13.02 3.11
C GLY A 178 8.00 14.44 3.65
N GLU A 179 7.77 14.65 4.94
CA GLU A 179 7.87 15.98 5.54
C GLU A 179 9.33 16.42 5.64
N GLN A 180 9.54 17.74 5.60
CA GLN A 180 10.85 18.31 5.86
C GLN A 180 11.05 18.36 7.37
N LEU A 181 12.14 17.76 7.84
CA LEU A 181 12.48 17.80 9.26
C LEU A 181 13.17 19.11 9.62
N GLU A 182 12.80 19.64 10.79
CA GLU A 182 13.57 20.69 11.45
C GLU A 182 14.92 20.12 11.93
N PRO A 183 15.96 20.96 12.10
CA PRO A 183 17.29 20.51 12.50
C PRO A 183 17.30 19.65 13.76
N GLU A 184 16.49 20.01 14.77
CA GLU A 184 16.36 19.28 16.03
C GLU A 184 15.75 17.88 15.81
N GLN A 185 14.71 17.78 14.97
CA GLN A 185 14.10 16.48 14.59
C GLN A 185 15.08 15.63 13.78
N ALA A 186 15.85 16.24 12.88
CA ALA A 186 16.85 15.52 12.08
C ALA A 186 17.99 14.97 12.95
N GLU A 187 18.36 15.67 14.03
CA GLU A 187 19.35 15.19 14.99
C GLU A 187 18.88 13.96 15.77
N SER A 188 17.58 13.84 16.08
CA SER A 188 17.02 12.65 16.76
C SER A 188 17.14 11.37 15.90
N LEU A 189 17.13 11.51 14.57
CA LEU A 189 17.29 10.39 13.62
C LEU A 189 18.74 9.94 13.36
N HIS A 190 19.73 10.55 14.02
CA HIS A 190 21.20 10.37 13.93
C HIS A 190 21.98 11.10 12.85
N LYS A 191 23.32 11.00 13.01
CA LYS A 191 24.34 11.36 12.03
C LYS A 191 24.88 10.11 11.29
N PRO A 192 25.04 10.16 9.95
CA PRO A 192 24.63 11.24 9.07
C PRO A 192 23.10 11.34 8.98
N GLN A 193 22.59 12.58 8.89
CA GLN A 193 21.16 12.83 8.74
C GLN A 193 20.66 12.16 7.46
N PRO A 194 19.49 11.50 7.50
CA PRO A 194 18.94 10.91 6.30
C PRO A 194 18.61 12.03 5.29
N PRO A 195 18.93 11.85 4.00
CA PRO A 195 18.57 12.84 2.99
C PRO A 195 17.05 13.02 2.94
N SER A 196 16.57 14.23 2.66
CA SER A 196 15.14 14.47 2.46
C SER A 196 14.60 13.74 1.23
N LEU A 197 13.29 13.47 1.21
CA LEU A 197 12.60 12.95 0.03
C LEU A 197 12.48 14.06 -1.01
N ARG A 198 13.19 13.93 -2.13
CA ARG A 198 13.34 15.00 -3.13
C ARG A 198 12.25 14.96 -4.18
N ASP A 199 11.91 13.77 -4.65
CA ASP A 199 11.06 13.56 -5.82
C ASP A 199 10.17 12.31 -5.67
N ASP A 200 9.38 12.05 -6.71
CA ASP A 200 8.47 10.90 -6.77
C ASP A 200 9.24 9.56 -6.71
N GLN A 201 10.50 9.50 -7.15
CA GLN A 201 11.31 8.28 -7.06
C GLN A 201 11.68 7.95 -5.60
N ASP A 202 11.95 8.98 -4.79
CA ASP A 202 12.20 8.79 -3.37
C ASP A 202 10.91 8.31 -2.65
N VAL A 203 9.75 8.84 -3.04
CA VAL A 203 8.43 8.37 -2.56
C VAL A 203 8.17 6.91 -2.95
N GLU A 204 8.40 6.58 -4.22
CA GLU A 204 8.34 5.23 -4.76
C GLU A 204 9.19 4.25 -3.95
N ARG A 205 10.43 4.64 -3.58
CA ARG A 205 11.33 3.82 -2.76
C ARG A 205 10.79 3.56 -1.35
N VAL A 206 10.03 4.48 -0.75
CA VAL A 206 9.39 4.21 0.54
C VAL A 206 8.30 3.17 0.40
N PHE A 207 7.40 3.31 -0.58
CA PHE A 207 6.42 2.26 -0.91
C PHE A 207 7.10 0.93 -1.20
N LYS A 208 8.23 0.99 -1.91
CA LYS A 208 9.03 -0.18 -2.24
C LYS A 208 9.42 -0.94 -0.98
N VAL A 209 9.95 -0.24 0.02
CA VAL A 209 10.36 -0.83 1.29
C VAL A 209 9.16 -1.37 2.10
N LEU A 210 8.06 -0.62 2.21
CA LEU A 210 6.85 -1.05 2.93
C LEU A 210 6.25 -2.33 2.32
N ALA A 211 6.16 -2.40 0.99
CA ALA A 211 5.68 -3.58 0.29
C ALA A 211 6.64 -4.78 0.46
N GLY A 212 7.95 -4.54 0.49
CA GLY A 212 8.95 -5.57 0.76
C GLY A 212 8.80 -6.20 2.14
N MET A 213 8.54 -5.40 3.17
CA MET A 213 8.23 -5.91 4.52
C MET A 213 6.98 -6.80 4.51
N ALA A 214 5.89 -6.34 3.89
CA ALA A 214 4.65 -7.13 3.82
C ALA A 214 4.86 -8.47 3.07
N GLN A 215 5.57 -8.43 1.94
CA GLN A 215 5.88 -9.61 1.14
C GLN A 215 6.69 -10.65 1.94
N ARG A 216 7.63 -10.20 2.77
CA ARG A 216 8.44 -11.08 3.63
C ARG A 216 7.63 -11.79 4.70
N CYS A 217 6.47 -11.26 5.04
CA CYS A 217 5.48 -11.91 5.89
C CYS A 217 4.46 -12.75 5.10
N GLY A 218 4.65 -12.93 3.79
CA GLY A 218 3.68 -13.62 2.94
C GLY A 218 2.38 -12.84 2.72
N MET A 219 2.37 -11.53 3.00
CA MET A 219 1.20 -10.68 2.88
C MET A 219 1.27 -9.77 1.65
N PRO A 220 0.17 -9.58 0.90
CA PRO A 220 0.08 -8.53 -0.08
C PRO A 220 -0.06 -7.15 0.59
N PHE A 221 0.54 -6.12 -0.02
CA PHE A 221 0.35 -4.72 0.33
C PHE A 221 -0.67 -4.08 -0.62
N VAL A 222 -1.84 -3.71 -0.11
CA VAL A 222 -3.03 -3.33 -0.88
C VAL A 222 -3.33 -1.84 -0.67
N LEU A 223 -3.32 -1.07 -1.77
CA LEU A 223 -3.68 0.36 -1.79
C LEU A 223 -5.06 0.55 -2.43
N CYS A 224 -6.08 0.79 -1.61
CA CYS A 224 -7.45 1.06 -2.05
C CYS A 224 -7.66 2.56 -2.25
N VAL A 225 -7.97 3.00 -3.47
CA VAL A 225 -8.32 4.41 -3.73
C VAL A 225 -9.84 4.52 -3.83
N ASP A 226 -10.47 5.08 -2.80
CA ASP A 226 -11.91 5.35 -2.83
C ASP A 226 -12.23 6.61 -3.63
N GLN A 227 -13.44 6.66 -4.19
CA GLN A 227 -13.95 7.83 -4.92
C GLN A 227 -13.06 8.29 -6.08
N PHE A 228 -12.38 7.34 -6.73
CA PHE A 228 -11.55 7.61 -7.90
C PHE A 228 -12.31 8.30 -9.04
N ASP A 229 -13.64 8.16 -9.06
CA ASP A 229 -14.54 8.81 -10.00
C ASP A 229 -14.78 10.30 -9.74
N ASN A 230 -14.46 10.78 -8.53
CA ASN A 230 -14.49 12.20 -8.21
C ASN A 230 -13.24 12.95 -8.65
N LEU A 231 -12.23 12.24 -9.17
CA LEU A 231 -10.99 12.84 -9.62
C LEU A 231 -11.15 13.52 -10.98
N SER A 232 -10.50 14.67 -11.14
CA SER A 232 -10.32 15.29 -12.47
C SER A 232 -9.51 14.38 -13.39
N GLU A 233 -9.62 14.58 -14.71
CA GLU A 233 -8.84 13.81 -15.70
C GLU A 233 -7.33 13.86 -15.43
N ALA A 234 -6.81 15.04 -15.05
CA ALA A 234 -5.40 15.20 -14.70
C ALA A 234 -5.00 14.41 -13.44
N GLN A 235 -5.87 14.36 -12.43
CA GLN A 235 -5.65 13.55 -11.23
C GLN A 235 -5.73 12.06 -11.56
N VAL A 236 -6.71 11.61 -12.35
CA VAL A 236 -6.80 10.21 -12.81
C VAL A 236 -5.52 9.79 -13.54
N ALA A 237 -5.02 10.62 -14.46
CA ALA A 237 -3.81 10.34 -15.21
C ALA A 237 -2.57 10.25 -14.31
N ALA A 238 -2.43 11.17 -13.35
CA ALA A 238 -1.33 11.18 -12.41
C ALA A 238 -1.38 9.99 -11.43
N THR A 239 -2.54 9.70 -10.82
CA THR A 239 -2.72 8.53 -9.95
C THR A 239 -2.47 7.23 -10.71
N THR A 240 -3.00 7.09 -11.94
CA THR A 240 -2.77 5.88 -12.74
C THR A 240 -1.31 5.69 -13.09
N ARG A 241 -0.61 6.76 -13.48
CA ARG A 241 0.83 6.72 -13.77
C ARG A 241 1.63 6.29 -12.56
N PHE A 242 1.37 6.91 -11.41
CA PHE A 242 2.05 6.56 -10.17
C PHE A 242 1.76 5.11 -9.78
N MET A 243 0.49 4.68 -9.79
CA MET A 243 0.11 3.29 -9.52
C MET A 243 0.74 2.30 -10.51
N GLN A 244 0.93 2.67 -11.77
CA GLN A 244 1.61 1.83 -12.76
C GLN A 244 3.09 1.67 -12.44
N VAL A 245 3.80 2.76 -12.12
CA VAL A 245 5.21 2.70 -11.68
C VAL A 245 5.33 1.81 -10.45
N LEU A 246 4.41 1.99 -9.50
CA LEU A 246 4.30 1.14 -8.34
C LEU A 246 4.14 -0.34 -8.75
N ILE A 247 3.13 -0.70 -9.55
CA ILE A 247 2.93 -2.06 -10.09
C ILE A 247 4.20 -2.63 -10.75
N ASP A 248 4.94 -1.82 -11.51
CA ASP A 248 6.08 -2.26 -12.33
C ASP A 248 7.39 -2.38 -11.55
N MET A 249 7.61 -1.55 -10.52
CA MET A 249 8.84 -1.54 -9.71
C MET A 249 9.13 -2.85 -9.00
N TYR A 250 8.13 -3.70 -8.85
CA TYR A 250 8.29 -5.02 -8.30
C TYR A 250 7.68 -6.03 -9.25
N PRO A 251 8.50 -6.99 -9.74
CA PRO A 251 7.98 -8.20 -10.31
C PRO A 251 7.03 -8.92 -9.36
N THR A 252 6.97 -8.54 -8.06
CA THR A 252 6.30 -9.20 -6.95
C THR A 252 5.16 -8.47 -6.21
N TRP A 253 4.74 -7.26 -6.61
CA TRP A 253 3.85 -6.42 -5.77
C TRP A 253 2.35 -6.45 -6.11
N SER A 254 1.48 -6.65 -5.13
CA SER A 254 0.02 -6.47 -5.23
C SER A 254 -0.48 -5.02 -5.17
N ALA A 255 -0.07 -4.11 -6.05
CA ALA A 255 -0.74 -2.80 -6.09
C ALA A 255 -2.15 -2.93 -6.69
N SER A 256 -3.11 -3.40 -5.89
CA SER A 256 -4.53 -3.47 -6.24
C SER A 256 -5.08 -2.05 -6.35
N SER A 257 -4.82 -1.37 -7.46
CA SER A 257 -5.46 -0.10 -7.78
C SER A 257 -6.95 -0.34 -7.96
N LEU A 258 -7.69 -0.19 -6.87
CA LEU A 258 -9.13 -0.05 -6.89
C LEU A 258 -9.44 1.32 -7.47
N ALA A 259 -9.53 1.40 -8.79
CA ALA A 259 -10.09 2.56 -9.47
C ALA A 259 -11.61 2.37 -9.55
N PHE A 260 -12.36 3.32 -9.03
CA PHE A 260 -13.79 3.47 -9.28
C PHE A 260 -13.98 4.29 -10.56
N ARG A 261 -14.67 3.71 -11.54
CA ARG A 261 -15.27 4.50 -12.63
C ARG A 261 -16.78 4.48 -12.42
N THR A 262 -17.36 5.62 -12.05
CA THR A 262 -18.79 5.83 -12.27
C THR A 262 -18.95 6.26 -13.71
N THR A 263 -19.63 5.45 -14.51
CA THR A 263 -20.21 5.97 -15.74
C THR A 263 -21.38 6.86 -15.35
N TYR A 264 -21.17 8.17 -15.38
CA TYR A 264 -22.26 9.13 -15.52
C TYR A 264 -22.83 8.94 -16.92
N SER A 265 -23.80 8.04 -17.06
CA SER A 265 -24.69 8.07 -18.21
C SER A 265 -25.56 9.32 -18.05
N ARG A 266 -25.11 10.45 -18.61
CA ARG A 266 -26.10 11.39 -19.14
C ARG A 266 -26.80 10.64 -20.26
N SER A 267 -27.93 10.02 -19.92
CA SER A 267 -28.81 9.35 -20.86
C SER A 267 -29.00 10.25 -22.09
N PRO A 268 -28.47 9.87 -23.27
CA PRO A 268 -28.98 10.43 -24.50
C PRO A 268 -30.39 9.85 -24.64
N LYS A 269 -31.39 10.71 -24.69
CA LYS A 269 -32.75 10.32 -25.07
C LYS A 269 -32.68 9.40 -26.31
N ARG A 270 -33.18 8.17 -26.16
CA ARG A 270 -33.74 7.28 -27.20
C ARG A 270 -32.79 6.80 -28.32
N ARG A 271 -32.61 5.48 -28.45
CA ARG A 271 -33.39 4.59 -29.34
C ARG A 271 -32.74 3.21 -29.38
N SER A 272 -33.59 2.18 -29.39
CA SER A 272 -33.26 0.77 -29.61
C SER A 272 -32.38 0.53 -30.84
N SER A 273 -31.29 -0.23 -30.71
CA SER A 273 -30.92 -1.22 -31.74
C SER A 273 -29.85 -2.21 -31.24
N ARG A 274 -30.17 -3.49 -31.47
CA ARG A 274 -29.35 -4.69 -31.68
C ARG A 274 -27.85 -4.63 -31.33
N TRP A 275 -27.46 -5.49 -30.38
CA TRP A 275 -26.07 -5.95 -30.22
C TRP A 275 -25.75 -7.04 -31.24
N ARG A 276 -24.67 -6.84 -32.01
CA ARG A 276 -23.93 -7.90 -32.74
C ARG A 276 -22.60 -8.12 -32.02
N THR A 277 -22.30 -9.37 -31.72
CA THR A 277 -20.99 -9.86 -31.26
C THR A 277 -20.03 -9.99 -32.44
N GLY A 278 -18.91 -9.27 -32.41
CA GLY A 278 -17.80 -9.43 -33.34
C GLY A 278 -16.59 -10.03 -32.63
N ILE A 279 -16.29 -11.30 -32.95
CA ILE A 279 -15.06 -12.00 -32.59
C ILE A 279 -14.02 -11.66 -33.66
N ALA A 280 -12.90 -11.05 -33.29
CA ALA A 280 -11.77 -10.84 -34.19
C ALA A 280 -10.74 -11.95 -34.00
N SER A 281 -10.81 -12.99 -34.83
CA SER A 281 -9.74 -13.97 -35.02
C SER A 281 -8.79 -13.46 -36.10
N ARG A 282 -7.50 -13.29 -35.78
CA ARG A 282 -6.44 -13.09 -36.79
C ARG A 282 -6.14 -14.44 -37.45
N ARG A 283 -6.45 -14.57 -38.75
CA ARG A 283 -5.85 -15.57 -39.64
C ARG A 283 -4.59 -14.97 -40.25
N ASN A 284 -3.49 -15.71 -40.15
CA ASN A 284 -2.28 -15.50 -40.91
C ASN A 284 -2.39 -16.41 -42.15
N GLU A 285 -2.54 -15.83 -43.33
CA GLU A 285 -2.35 -16.53 -44.59
C GLU A 285 -1.16 -15.90 -45.32
N SER A 286 -0.11 -16.69 -45.43
CA SER A 286 1.02 -16.55 -46.33
C SER A 286 0.59 -16.78 -47.78
N SER A 287 1.04 -15.94 -48.73
CA SER A 287 1.53 -16.36 -50.07
C SER A 287 2.07 -15.18 -50.91
N SER A 288 3.38 -15.23 -51.14
CA SER A 288 4.16 -15.04 -52.39
C SER A 288 3.58 -14.33 -53.64
N ALA A 289 4.37 -13.40 -54.18
CA ALA A 289 4.78 -13.13 -55.60
C ALA A 289 5.16 -11.63 -55.65
N TRP A 290 6.35 -11.18 -56.03
CA TRP A 290 7.31 -11.57 -57.07
C TRP A 290 8.76 -11.40 -56.59
#